data_AF-A0AAV1VF13-F1
#
_entry.id   AF-A0AAV1VF13-F1
#
_cell.length_a   1.000
_cell.length_b   1.000
_cell.length_c   1.000
_cell.angle_alpha   90.00
_cell.angle_beta   90.00
_cell.angle_gamma   90.00
#
_symmetry.space_group_name_H-M   'P 1'
#
loop_
_entity.id
_entity.type
_entity.pdbx_description
1 polymer ?
#
loop_
_entity_poly.entity_id
_entity_poly.type
_entity_poly.pdbx_seq_one_letter_code
_entity_poly.pdbx_strand_id
1 'polypeptide(L)'
;MTSLLLLLLLCWRWTLLTRQDPWEFTIWRKIEIGHVRSDVEQERGGNSPPPLKAVESLAHMYQLSTFVRPVHLADPAEAQVEAEMVAIYHEIMPWFEYIKAYAETHKDYSVHDAINVLARVRGEDKLVAFLFRVRKFDHLKRLADRLQSALAEKKPDNVRLIMDMCLRAEVDPEQVFFMMPIAEEIRTRGVNDRERWPEMHRKFEQWMVYTWEFRSHVRAGQRQRRWDREMVDDSVLQNLAHAVLEPLVKHSEPEYLVEFLEYLRVEKGMHIFGSKMQQLLLAKHPATIETLMFDVWANSGMSPQDVYQSLPIASLSVVMIDDTTVKLAPVNMHAASEGHNFFATMMDKIPLVDIIKKLNQLFKFVDVYRVHHSFDDEKVVGLLLHSKPAPEAHAYLLFLEEQPGRKEQAAQLLGILRGLYSPLQYEEMNILAWKIRWVLLEDSIADKYHGL
;
A
#
# COMPACT_ATOMS: atom_id res chain seq x y z
N MET A 1 -5.92 -32.95 -52.66
CA MET A 1 -7.10 -33.08 -51.76
C MET A 1 -6.96 -32.31 -50.44
N THR A 2 -5.76 -32.05 -49.94
CA THR A 2 -5.51 -31.30 -48.70
C THR A 2 -5.86 -29.81 -48.79
N SER A 3 -5.66 -29.17 -49.95
CA SER A 3 -5.98 -27.74 -50.13
C SER A 3 -7.49 -27.44 -50.19
N LEU A 4 -8.32 -28.41 -50.60
CA LEU A 4 -9.78 -28.25 -50.64
C LEU A 4 -10.40 -28.35 -49.24
N LEU A 5 -9.80 -29.16 -48.36
CA LEU A 5 -10.21 -29.30 -46.97
C LEU A 5 -9.85 -28.05 -46.14
N LEU A 6 -8.70 -27.43 -46.43
CA LEU A 6 -8.32 -26.16 -45.80
C LEU A 6 -9.23 -25.00 -46.22
N LEU A 7 -9.63 -24.96 -47.50
CA LEU A 7 -10.58 -23.97 -48.02
C LEU A 7 -11.98 -24.17 -47.43
N LEU A 8 -12.44 -25.41 -47.26
CA LEU A 8 -13.73 -25.70 -46.61
C LEU A 8 -13.72 -25.37 -45.11
N LEU A 9 -12.60 -25.59 -44.41
CA LEU A 9 -12.45 -25.19 -43.00
C LEU A 9 -12.36 -23.67 -42.83
N LEU A 10 -11.71 -22.96 -43.76
CA LEU A 10 -11.68 -21.49 -43.76
C LEU A 10 -13.03 -20.90 -44.15
N CYS A 11 -13.75 -21.49 -45.12
CA CYS A 11 -15.12 -21.10 -45.44
C CYS A 11 -16.10 -21.37 -44.29
N TRP A 12 -15.95 -22.48 -43.57
CA TRP A 12 -16.75 -22.81 -42.37
C TRP A 12 -16.45 -21.86 -41.21
N ARG A 13 -15.18 -21.54 -40.97
CA ARG A 13 -14.77 -20.56 -39.94
C ARG A 13 -15.21 -19.14 -40.29
N TRP A 14 -15.22 -18.77 -41.58
CA TRP A 14 -15.73 -17.48 -42.05
C TRP A 14 -17.25 -17.39 -41.96
N THR A 15 -18.00 -18.47 -42.22
CA THR A 15 -19.46 -18.50 -42.02
C THR A 15 -19.85 -18.49 -40.55
N LEU A 16 -19.02 -19.04 -39.64
CA LEU A 16 -19.20 -18.94 -38.19
C LEU A 16 -18.91 -17.54 -37.64
N LEU A 17 -17.99 -16.79 -38.26
CA LEU A 17 -17.65 -15.42 -37.86
C LEU A 17 -18.55 -14.34 -38.47
N THR A 18 -19.22 -14.62 -39.60
CA THR A 18 -20.06 -13.64 -40.30
C THR A 18 -21.58 -13.85 -40.09
N ARG A 19 -22.00 -14.95 -39.45
CA ARG A 19 -23.36 -15.09 -38.89
C ARG A 19 -23.38 -14.78 -37.39
N GLN A 20 -23.20 -13.51 -37.05
CA GLN A 20 -23.87 -12.93 -35.89
C GLN A 20 -25.01 -12.09 -36.45
N ASP A 21 -26.16 -12.72 -36.68
CA ASP A 21 -27.39 -11.98 -36.96
C ASP A 21 -27.82 -11.27 -35.66
N PRO A 22 -27.90 -9.92 -35.62
CA PRO A 22 -28.28 -9.18 -34.42
C PRO A 22 -29.70 -9.50 -33.93
N TRP A 23 -30.51 -10.16 -34.76
CA TRP A 23 -31.91 -10.44 -34.51
C TRP A 23 -32.13 -11.71 -33.68
N GLU A 24 -31.33 -12.76 -33.86
CA GLU A 24 -31.46 -13.98 -33.05
C GLU A 24 -30.99 -13.77 -31.61
N PHE A 25 -29.96 -12.94 -31.41
CA PHE A 25 -29.52 -12.51 -30.08
C PHE A 25 -30.59 -11.66 -29.37
N THR A 26 -31.39 -10.89 -30.12
CA THR A 26 -32.47 -10.05 -29.55
C THR A 26 -33.71 -10.88 -29.23
N ILE A 27 -33.99 -11.95 -29.98
CA ILE A 27 -35.13 -12.85 -29.75
C ILE A 27 -34.85 -13.79 -28.59
N TRP A 28 -33.66 -14.41 -28.51
CA TRP A 28 -33.28 -15.24 -27.35
C TRP A 28 -33.16 -14.41 -26.08
N ARG A 29 -32.55 -13.22 -26.14
CA ARG A 29 -32.49 -12.31 -24.98
C ARG A 29 -33.87 -11.79 -24.57
N LYS A 30 -34.84 -11.65 -25.49
CA LYS A 30 -36.24 -11.31 -25.14
C LYS A 30 -37.06 -12.50 -24.62
N ILE A 31 -36.78 -13.72 -25.08
CA ILE A 31 -37.46 -14.93 -24.62
C ILE A 31 -36.92 -15.36 -23.25
N GLU A 32 -35.62 -15.24 -23.02
CA GLU A 32 -34.94 -15.63 -21.78
C GLU A 32 -35.12 -14.57 -20.69
N ILE A 33 -35.00 -13.26 -21.01
CA ILE A 33 -35.42 -12.19 -20.09
C ILE A 33 -36.95 -12.20 -19.94
N GLY A 34 -37.71 -12.62 -20.96
CA GLY A 34 -39.17 -12.74 -20.89
C GLY A 34 -39.65 -13.85 -19.96
N HIS A 35 -38.99 -15.01 -19.96
CA HIS A 35 -39.26 -16.11 -19.02
C HIS A 35 -38.81 -15.76 -17.61
N VAL A 36 -37.61 -15.21 -17.44
CA VAL A 36 -37.14 -14.75 -16.12
C VAL A 36 -38.05 -13.63 -15.56
N ARG A 37 -38.52 -12.71 -16.41
CA ARG A 37 -39.46 -11.65 -16.00
C ARG A 37 -40.88 -12.17 -15.73
N SER A 38 -41.32 -13.20 -16.46
CA SER A 38 -42.59 -13.90 -16.20
C SER A 38 -42.58 -14.63 -14.86
N ASP A 39 -41.50 -15.33 -14.53
CA ASP A 39 -41.34 -16.02 -13.25
C ASP A 39 -41.24 -15.01 -12.09
N VAL A 40 -40.56 -13.89 -12.30
CA VAL A 40 -40.48 -12.77 -11.32
C VAL A 40 -41.84 -12.07 -11.14
N GLU A 41 -42.65 -11.92 -12.19
CA GLU A 41 -44.00 -11.34 -12.08
C GLU A 41 -45.02 -12.31 -11.48
N GLN A 42 -44.82 -13.62 -11.63
CA GLN A 42 -45.64 -14.67 -11.03
C GLN A 42 -45.33 -14.87 -9.53
N GLU A 43 -44.15 -14.45 -9.06
CA GLU A 43 -43.74 -14.46 -7.64
C GLU A 43 -44.01 -13.13 -6.89
N ARG A 44 -44.61 -12.11 -7.53
CA ARG A 44 -44.99 -10.80 -6.93
C ARG A 44 -45.84 -10.86 -5.65
N GLY A 45 -46.34 -12.04 -5.26
CA GLY A 45 -47.17 -12.24 -4.07
C GLY A 45 -46.43 -12.62 -2.78
N GLY A 46 -45.11 -12.85 -2.80
CA GLY A 46 -44.37 -13.28 -1.61
C GLY A 46 -42.97 -12.69 -1.49
N ASN A 47 -42.63 -12.16 -0.31
CA ASN A 47 -41.29 -11.71 0.08
C ASN A 47 -40.28 -12.88 0.21
N SER A 48 -40.35 -13.91 -0.65
CA SER A 48 -39.47 -15.06 -0.56
C SER A 48 -38.13 -14.75 -1.25
N PRO A 49 -36.99 -15.06 -0.61
CA PRO A 49 -35.66 -14.93 -1.21
C PRO A 49 -35.53 -15.83 -2.46
N PRO A 50 -34.52 -15.62 -3.32
CA PRO A 50 -34.40 -16.28 -4.63
C PRO A 50 -34.59 -17.79 -4.55
N PRO A 51 -35.08 -18.43 -5.63
CA PRO A 51 -35.47 -19.82 -5.58
C PRO A 51 -34.23 -20.67 -5.27
N LEU A 52 -34.18 -21.19 -4.03
CA LEU A 52 -33.19 -22.15 -3.56
C LEU A 52 -33.03 -23.28 -4.60
N LYS A 53 -34.08 -23.64 -5.32
CA LYS A 53 -34.11 -24.65 -6.39
C LYS A 53 -33.09 -24.44 -7.52
N ALA A 54 -32.79 -23.21 -7.92
CA ALA A 54 -31.77 -22.97 -8.96
C ALA A 54 -30.36 -23.24 -8.41
N VAL A 55 -30.14 -22.86 -7.14
CA VAL A 55 -28.87 -23.09 -6.45
C VAL A 55 -28.72 -24.55 -5.99
N GLU A 56 -29.82 -25.22 -5.64
CA GLU A 56 -29.89 -26.65 -5.33
C GLU A 56 -29.67 -27.50 -6.59
N SER A 57 -30.18 -27.07 -7.76
CA SER A 57 -29.87 -27.67 -9.06
C SER A 57 -28.37 -27.58 -9.38
N LEU A 58 -27.75 -26.41 -9.12
CA LEU A 58 -26.30 -26.23 -9.17
C LEU A 58 -25.56 -27.13 -8.16
N ALA A 59 -26.08 -27.29 -6.93
CA ALA A 59 -25.50 -28.14 -5.90
C ALA A 59 -25.49 -29.62 -6.29
N HIS A 60 -26.60 -30.09 -6.85
CA HIS A 60 -26.80 -31.49 -7.26
C HIS A 60 -25.92 -31.88 -8.45
N MET A 61 -25.71 -30.98 -9.42
CA MET A 61 -24.80 -31.27 -10.54
C MET A 61 -23.33 -31.35 -10.13
N TYR A 62 -22.92 -30.60 -9.10
CA TYR A 62 -21.52 -30.60 -8.66
C TYR A 62 -21.14 -31.68 -7.66
N GLN A 63 -22.10 -32.31 -6.97
CA GLN A 63 -21.81 -33.52 -6.20
C GLN A 63 -21.34 -34.69 -7.09
N LEU A 64 -21.53 -34.61 -8.42
CA LEU A 64 -21.10 -35.62 -9.38
C LEU A 64 -19.66 -35.42 -9.91
N SER A 65 -18.95 -34.34 -9.58
CA SER A 65 -17.55 -34.13 -10.02
C SER A 65 -16.54 -34.38 -8.90
N THR A 66 -16.34 -35.66 -8.55
CA THR A 66 -15.22 -36.11 -7.72
C THR A 66 -14.53 -37.30 -8.36
N PHE A 67 -13.56 -37.10 -9.28
CA PHE A 67 -12.55 -38.12 -9.59
C PHE A 67 -11.24 -37.54 -10.13
N VAL A 68 -10.13 -38.17 -9.76
CA VAL A 68 -8.73 -37.84 -10.10
C VAL A 68 -8.04 -39.10 -10.67
N ARG A 69 -7.17 -38.90 -11.69
CA ARG A 69 -6.03 -39.70 -12.29
C ARG A 69 -6.23 -40.44 -13.67
N PRO A 70 -5.17 -40.68 -14.50
CA PRO A 70 -4.35 -39.70 -15.28
C PRO A 70 -3.91 -40.10 -16.74
N VAL A 71 -3.52 -39.10 -17.58
CA VAL A 71 -2.43 -39.06 -18.63
C VAL A 71 -2.61 -39.85 -19.97
N HIS A 72 -2.30 -39.39 -21.22
CA HIS A 72 -1.77 -38.16 -21.85
C HIS A 72 -2.13 -38.14 -23.37
N LEU A 73 -2.41 -36.95 -23.93
CA LEU A 73 -1.92 -36.34 -25.19
C LEU A 73 -2.95 -35.29 -25.68
N ALA A 74 -2.53 -34.02 -25.79
CA ALA A 74 -3.37 -32.80 -25.78
C ALA A 74 -4.35 -32.83 -24.60
N ASP A 75 -3.88 -32.44 -23.40
CA ASP A 75 -4.40 -32.94 -22.12
C ASP A 75 -5.93 -33.02 -22.11
N PRO A 76 -6.54 -34.21 -22.27
CA PRO A 76 -8.00 -34.34 -22.25
C PRO A 76 -8.55 -33.88 -20.90
N ALA A 77 -7.72 -33.80 -19.86
CA ALA A 77 -8.06 -33.13 -18.61
C ALA A 77 -8.25 -31.62 -18.76
N GLU A 78 -7.45 -30.92 -19.57
CA GLU A 78 -7.65 -29.49 -19.85
C GLU A 78 -8.93 -29.25 -20.66
N ALA A 79 -9.15 -30.04 -21.72
CA ALA A 79 -10.37 -29.94 -22.53
C ALA A 79 -11.64 -30.28 -21.72
N GLN A 80 -11.55 -31.24 -20.81
CA GLN A 80 -12.65 -31.58 -19.91
C GLN A 80 -12.88 -30.52 -18.84
N VAL A 81 -11.83 -29.95 -18.25
CA VAL A 81 -11.94 -28.81 -17.33
C VAL A 81 -12.55 -27.60 -18.04
N GLU A 82 -12.19 -27.35 -19.30
CA GLU A 82 -12.77 -26.28 -20.12
C GLU A 82 -14.24 -26.54 -20.44
N ALA A 83 -14.62 -27.77 -20.83
CA ALA A 83 -16.00 -28.15 -21.07
C ALA A 83 -16.87 -28.07 -19.81
N GLU A 84 -16.34 -28.53 -18.67
CA GLU A 84 -16.99 -28.37 -17.36
C GLU A 84 -17.15 -26.88 -17.03
N MET A 85 -16.11 -26.06 -17.24
CA MET A 85 -16.18 -24.63 -16.98
C MET A 85 -17.19 -23.91 -17.87
N VAL A 86 -17.35 -24.32 -19.13
CA VAL A 86 -18.37 -23.79 -20.04
C VAL A 86 -19.77 -24.17 -19.57
N ALA A 87 -19.99 -25.40 -19.11
CA ALA A 87 -21.28 -25.81 -18.53
C ALA A 87 -21.62 -24.98 -17.28
N ILE A 88 -20.64 -24.83 -16.40
CA ILE A 88 -20.72 -24.02 -15.18
C ILE A 88 -21.03 -22.56 -15.51
N TYR A 89 -20.39 -22.02 -16.54
CA TYR A 89 -20.63 -20.67 -17.04
C TYR A 89 -22.08 -20.51 -17.51
N HIS A 90 -22.58 -21.45 -18.33
CA HIS A 90 -23.96 -21.40 -18.83
C HIS A 90 -25.01 -21.46 -17.73
N GLU A 91 -24.73 -22.11 -16.61
CA GLU A 91 -25.69 -22.23 -15.51
C GLU A 91 -25.60 -21.11 -14.50
N ILE A 92 -24.39 -20.62 -14.19
CA ILE A 92 -24.25 -19.58 -13.16
C ILE A 92 -24.51 -18.17 -13.70
N MET A 93 -24.31 -17.94 -15.00
CA MET A 93 -24.55 -16.63 -15.60
C MET A 93 -26.01 -16.17 -15.52
N PRO A 94 -27.00 -17.01 -15.86
CA PRO A 94 -28.41 -16.64 -15.66
C PRO A 94 -28.71 -16.30 -14.19
N TRP A 95 -28.11 -17.03 -13.25
CA TRP A 95 -28.29 -16.75 -11.82
C TRP A 95 -27.68 -15.40 -11.39
N PHE A 96 -26.51 -15.04 -11.92
CA PHE A 96 -25.91 -13.74 -11.65
C PHE A 96 -26.68 -12.58 -12.30
N GLU A 97 -27.14 -12.73 -13.54
CA GLU A 97 -27.98 -11.75 -14.21
C GLU A 97 -29.32 -11.58 -13.48
N TYR A 98 -29.89 -12.69 -12.98
CA TYR A 98 -31.07 -12.66 -12.11
C TYR A 98 -30.81 -11.87 -10.83
N ILE A 99 -29.73 -12.17 -10.09
CA ILE A 99 -29.40 -11.44 -8.85
C ILE A 99 -29.24 -9.95 -9.12
N LYS A 100 -28.56 -9.61 -10.21
CA LYS A 100 -28.36 -8.21 -10.59
C LYS A 100 -29.71 -7.53 -10.87
N ALA A 101 -30.57 -8.12 -11.69
CA ALA A 101 -31.90 -7.59 -12.00
C ALA A 101 -32.80 -7.50 -10.76
N TYR A 102 -32.71 -8.50 -9.86
CA TYR A 102 -33.44 -8.53 -8.61
C TYR A 102 -32.99 -7.40 -7.68
N ALA A 103 -31.67 -7.23 -7.48
CA ALA A 103 -31.10 -6.17 -6.65
C ALA A 103 -31.44 -4.77 -7.16
N GLU A 104 -31.45 -4.57 -8.48
CA GLU A 104 -31.88 -3.31 -9.12
C GLU A 104 -33.37 -3.02 -8.86
N THR A 105 -34.20 -4.06 -8.77
CA THR A 105 -35.66 -3.92 -8.60
C THR A 105 -36.08 -3.82 -7.14
N HIS A 106 -35.48 -4.61 -6.24
CA HIS A 106 -35.97 -4.78 -4.87
C HIS A 106 -35.09 -4.14 -3.80
N LYS A 107 -33.90 -3.62 -4.12
CA LYS A 107 -32.94 -2.93 -3.22
C LYS A 107 -32.52 -3.67 -1.94
N ASP A 108 -33.13 -4.81 -1.62
CA ASP A 108 -32.98 -5.56 -0.38
C ASP A 108 -32.07 -6.79 -0.52
N TYR A 109 -31.77 -7.21 -1.75
CA TYR A 109 -30.86 -8.32 -2.00
C TYR A 109 -29.45 -7.85 -2.31
N SER A 110 -28.55 -8.04 -1.35
CA SER A 110 -27.16 -7.60 -1.45
C SER A 110 -26.23 -8.67 -2.05
N VAL A 111 -25.03 -8.27 -2.48
CA VAL A 111 -23.96 -9.21 -2.86
C VAL A 111 -23.62 -10.15 -1.69
N HIS A 112 -23.75 -9.68 -0.46
CA HIS A 112 -23.53 -10.48 0.74
C HIS A 112 -24.57 -11.59 0.92
N ASP A 113 -25.80 -11.41 0.45
CA ASP A 113 -26.85 -12.45 0.47
C ASP A 113 -26.55 -13.53 -0.55
N ALA A 114 -26.14 -13.14 -1.76
CA ALA A 114 -25.66 -14.08 -2.78
C ALA A 114 -24.50 -14.94 -2.26
N ILE A 115 -23.54 -14.33 -1.56
CA ILE A 115 -22.42 -15.06 -0.95
C ILE A 115 -22.89 -16.04 0.12
N ASN A 116 -23.84 -15.68 0.99
CA ASN A 116 -24.35 -16.61 2.01
C ASN A 116 -24.99 -17.84 1.37
N VAL A 117 -25.77 -17.62 0.31
CA VAL A 117 -26.43 -18.70 -0.45
C VAL A 117 -25.38 -19.62 -1.07
N LEU A 118 -24.38 -19.06 -1.76
CA LEU A 118 -23.29 -19.84 -2.36
C LEU A 118 -22.44 -20.59 -1.34
N ALA A 119 -22.09 -19.94 -0.22
CA ALA A 119 -21.28 -20.51 0.83
C ALA A 119 -22.01 -21.65 1.53
N ARG A 120 -23.32 -21.51 1.78
CA ARG A 120 -24.15 -22.58 2.36
C ARG A 120 -24.21 -23.81 1.47
N VAL A 121 -24.30 -23.60 0.15
CA VAL A 121 -24.46 -24.69 -0.81
C VAL A 121 -23.14 -25.42 -1.08
N ARG A 122 -22.04 -24.69 -1.24
CA ARG A 122 -20.77 -25.25 -1.69
C ARG A 122 -19.76 -25.49 -0.57
N GLY A 123 -19.91 -24.80 0.56
CA GLY A 123 -18.86 -24.62 1.55
C GLY A 123 -17.90 -23.51 1.13
N GLU A 124 -17.30 -22.85 2.13
CA GLU A 124 -16.47 -21.65 1.95
C GLU A 124 -15.21 -21.95 1.11
N ASP A 125 -14.51 -23.04 1.40
CA ASP A 125 -13.27 -23.39 0.69
C ASP A 125 -13.49 -23.62 -0.81
N LYS A 126 -14.54 -24.38 -1.13
CA LYS A 126 -14.91 -24.70 -2.51
C LYS A 126 -15.45 -23.46 -3.22
N LEU A 127 -16.09 -22.54 -2.51
CA LEU A 127 -16.55 -21.28 -3.06
C LEU A 127 -15.37 -20.39 -3.45
N VAL A 128 -14.35 -20.24 -2.60
CA VAL A 128 -13.13 -19.49 -2.94
C VAL A 128 -12.49 -20.06 -4.21
N ALA A 129 -12.32 -21.39 -4.27
CA ALA A 129 -11.75 -22.05 -5.44
C ALA A 129 -12.59 -21.87 -6.71
N PHE A 130 -13.91 -21.90 -6.56
CA PHE A 130 -14.82 -21.65 -7.64
C PHE A 130 -14.71 -20.22 -8.18
N LEU A 131 -14.80 -19.21 -7.31
CA LEU A 131 -14.70 -17.81 -7.73
C LEU A 131 -13.34 -17.52 -8.37
N PHE A 132 -12.28 -18.16 -7.89
CA PHE A 132 -10.96 -18.05 -8.49
C PHE A 132 -10.92 -18.61 -9.93
N ARG A 133 -11.64 -19.70 -10.21
CA ARG A 133 -11.77 -20.23 -11.57
C ARG A 133 -12.60 -19.31 -12.46
N VAL A 134 -13.72 -18.79 -11.96
CA VAL A 134 -14.57 -17.82 -12.69
C VAL A 134 -13.79 -16.58 -13.10
N ARG A 135 -12.83 -16.16 -12.27
CA ARG A 135 -11.95 -15.01 -12.55
C ARG A 135 -11.10 -15.14 -13.81
N LYS A 136 -10.87 -16.36 -14.33
CA LYS A 136 -10.13 -16.60 -15.59
C LYS A 136 -10.88 -16.09 -16.83
N PHE A 137 -12.18 -15.83 -16.72
CA PHE A 137 -12.98 -15.28 -17.81
C PHE A 137 -13.01 -13.75 -17.69
N ASP A 138 -12.40 -13.04 -18.65
CA ASP A 138 -12.20 -11.59 -18.59
C ASP A 138 -13.48 -10.79 -18.30
N HIS A 139 -14.60 -11.18 -18.91
CA HIS A 139 -15.89 -10.52 -18.73
C HIS A 139 -16.54 -10.80 -17.35
N LEU A 140 -16.07 -11.83 -16.63
CA LEU A 140 -16.53 -12.17 -15.26
C LEU A 140 -15.52 -11.80 -14.17
N LYS A 141 -14.29 -11.44 -14.53
CA LYS A 141 -13.22 -11.09 -13.59
C LYS A 141 -13.69 -10.11 -12.50
N ARG A 142 -14.33 -9.01 -12.91
CA ARG A 142 -14.85 -7.99 -11.97
C ARG A 142 -15.93 -8.54 -11.02
N LEU A 143 -16.77 -9.45 -11.50
CA LEU A 143 -17.81 -10.07 -10.67
C LEU A 143 -17.17 -11.04 -9.65
N ALA A 144 -16.25 -11.88 -10.11
CA ALA A 144 -15.49 -12.78 -9.25
C ALA A 144 -14.72 -12.01 -8.16
N ASP A 145 -14.04 -10.92 -8.53
CA ASP A 145 -13.32 -10.05 -7.59
C ASP A 145 -14.28 -9.46 -6.53
N ARG A 146 -15.46 -8.97 -6.94
CA ARG A 146 -16.49 -8.46 -6.00
C ARG A 146 -17.02 -9.53 -5.05
N LEU A 147 -17.25 -10.73 -5.56
CA LEU A 147 -17.74 -11.86 -4.75
C LEU A 147 -16.67 -12.35 -3.77
N GLN A 148 -15.41 -12.40 -4.20
CA GLN A 148 -14.30 -12.74 -3.31
C GLN A 148 -14.11 -11.67 -2.23
N SER A 149 -14.22 -10.39 -2.58
CA SER A 149 -14.17 -9.28 -1.64
C SER A 149 -15.31 -9.36 -0.61
N ALA A 150 -16.55 -9.60 -1.07
CA ALA A 150 -17.70 -9.77 -0.19
C ALA A 150 -17.59 -11.01 0.71
N LEU A 151 -17.01 -12.11 0.21
CA LEU A 151 -16.71 -13.30 1.00
C LEU A 151 -15.64 -13.02 2.06
N ALA A 152 -14.59 -12.28 1.71
CA ALA A 152 -13.54 -11.85 2.65
C ALA A 152 -14.08 -10.91 3.74
N GLU A 153 -14.99 -9.99 3.40
CA GLU A 153 -15.65 -9.09 4.37
C GLU A 153 -16.54 -9.88 5.34
N LYS A 154 -17.37 -10.81 4.82
CA LYS A 154 -18.24 -11.65 5.66
C LYS A 154 -17.50 -12.68 6.51
N LYS A 155 -16.40 -13.21 5.98
CA LYS A 155 -15.66 -14.36 6.52
C LYS A 155 -14.16 -14.09 6.44
N PRO A 156 -13.62 -13.32 7.38
CA PRO A 156 -12.21 -12.91 7.33
C PRO A 156 -11.21 -14.07 7.36
N ASP A 157 -11.61 -15.23 7.88
CA ASP A 157 -10.76 -16.44 7.87
C ASP A 157 -10.50 -16.96 6.46
N ASN A 158 -11.40 -16.67 5.50
CA ASN A 158 -11.24 -17.06 4.09
C ASN A 158 -10.19 -16.24 3.35
N VAL A 159 -9.75 -15.10 3.89
CA VAL A 159 -8.71 -14.28 3.27
C VAL A 159 -7.43 -15.09 3.06
N ARG A 160 -7.05 -15.88 4.05
CA ARG A 160 -5.87 -16.75 3.96
C ARG A 160 -6.01 -17.76 2.83
N LEU A 161 -7.20 -18.32 2.62
CA LEU A 161 -7.43 -19.26 1.53
C LEU A 161 -7.36 -18.58 0.17
N ILE A 162 -7.94 -17.37 0.04
CA ILE A 162 -7.84 -16.54 -1.17
C ILE A 162 -6.37 -16.29 -1.49
N MET A 163 -5.57 -15.85 -0.51
CA MET A 163 -4.14 -15.58 -0.69
C MET A 163 -3.35 -16.83 -1.07
N ASP A 164 -3.59 -17.98 -0.42
CA ASP A 164 -2.94 -19.24 -0.77
C ASP A 164 -3.25 -19.66 -2.22
N MET A 165 -4.46 -19.38 -2.71
CA MET A 165 -4.83 -19.63 -4.10
C MET A 165 -4.15 -18.65 -5.05
N CYS A 166 -4.16 -17.36 -4.73
CA CYS A 166 -3.47 -16.32 -5.50
C CYS A 166 -1.97 -16.63 -5.64
N LEU A 167 -1.33 -17.08 -4.56
CA LEU A 167 0.11 -17.36 -4.55
C LEU A 167 0.43 -18.55 -5.46
N ARG A 168 -0.35 -19.63 -5.38
CA ARG A 168 -0.20 -20.80 -6.27
C ARG A 168 -0.41 -20.48 -7.74
N ALA A 169 -1.25 -19.49 -8.01
CA ALA A 169 -1.58 -19.04 -9.35
C ALA A 169 -0.75 -17.83 -9.79
N GLU A 170 0.25 -17.44 -9.00
CA GLU A 170 1.16 -16.33 -9.27
C GLU A 170 0.42 -15.02 -9.61
N VAL A 171 -0.66 -14.72 -8.87
CA VAL A 171 -1.42 -13.49 -9.07
C VAL A 171 -0.63 -12.30 -8.54
N ASP A 172 -0.47 -11.26 -9.35
CA ASP A 172 0.24 -10.05 -8.93
C ASP A 172 -0.36 -9.42 -7.64
N PRO A 173 0.47 -8.96 -6.68
CA PRO A 173 -0.01 -8.35 -5.43
C PRO A 173 -0.95 -7.17 -5.60
N GLU A 174 -0.79 -6.33 -6.63
CA GLU A 174 -1.71 -5.24 -6.91
C GLU A 174 -3.11 -5.80 -7.23
N GLN A 175 -3.19 -6.91 -7.98
CA GLN A 175 -4.47 -7.53 -8.27
C GLN A 175 -5.11 -8.13 -7.02
N VAL A 176 -4.31 -8.75 -6.14
CA VAL A 176 -4.82 -9.29 -4.87
C VAL A 176 -5.32 -8.19 -3.94
N PHE A 177 -4.65 -7.03 -3.94
CA PHE A 177 -5.10 -5.85 -3.19
C PHE A 177 -6.55 -5.47 -3.54
N PHE A 178 -6.93 -5.59 -4.81
CA PHE A 178 -8.29 -5.32 -5.29
C PHE A 178 -9.30 -6.43 -5.08
N MET A 179 -8.84 -7.68 -4.99
CA MET A 179 -9.70 -8.81 -4.62
C MET A 179 -10.13 -8.74 -3.15
N MET A 180 -9.42 -7.93 -2.37
CA MET A 180 -9.63 -7.71 -0.96
C MET A 180 -10.45 -6.44 -0.71
N PRO A 181 -11.29 -6.41 0.35
CA PRO A 181 -12.04 -5.20 0.69
C PRO A 181 -11.16 -4.08 1.25
N ILE A 182 -9.83 -4.25 1.32
CA ILE A 182 -8.87 -3.25 1.80
C ILE A 182 -8.93 -1.98 0.94
N ALA A 183 -8.87 -2.13 -0.39
CA ALA A 183 -8.86 -1.00 -1.31
C ALA A 183 -10.15 -0.16 -1.20
N GLU A 184 -11.29 -0.83 -1.06
CA GLU A 184 -12.58 -0.14 -0.93
C GLU A 184 -12.74 0.50 0.44
N GLU A 185 -12.31 -0.18 1.51
CA GLU A 185 -12.38 0.34 2.88
C GLU A 185 -11.51 1.59 3.05
N ILE A 186 -10.30 1.62 2.47
CA ILE A 186 -9.44 2.82 2.47
C ILE A 186 -10.07 3.95 1.65
N ARG A 187 -10.64 3.66 0.47
CA ARG A 187 -11.24 4.68 -0.41
C ARG A 187 -12.52 5.30 0.12
N THR A 188 -13.43 4.48 0.63
CA THR A 188 -14.83 4.89 0.83
C THR A 188 -15.17 5.23 2.26
N ARG A 189 -14.41 4.71 3.23
CA ARG A 189 -14.77 4.77 4.66
C ARG A 189 -13.72 5.48 5.51
N GLY A 190 -12.74 6.14 4.87
CA GLY A 190 -11.60 6.74 5.53
C GLY A 190 -11.96 7.76 6.63
N VAL A 191 -11.00 7.99 7.53
CA VAL A 191 -10.97 8.86 8.73
C VAL A 191 -12.06 8.64 9.78
N ASN A 192 -13.32 8.62 9.36
CA ASN A 192 -14.47 8.80 10.24
C ASN A 192 -14.95 7.52 10.92
N ASP A 193 -14.49 6.34 10.47
CA ASP A 193 -14.82 5.03 11.06
C ASP A 193 -13.56 4.33 11.61
N ARG A 194 -12.93 4.97 12.62
CA ARG A 194 -11.76 4.40 13.31
C ARG A 194 -12.06 3.06 14.01
N GLU A 195 -13.31 2.75 14.28
CA GLU A 195 -13.71 1.47 14.89
C GLU A 195 -13.37 0.27 14.00
N ARG A 196 -13.31 0.47 12.68
CA ARG A 196 -12.97 -0.59 11.71
C ARG A 196 -11.49 -0.70 11.37
N TRP A 197 -10.66 0.24 11.83
CA TRP A 197 -9.22 0.24 11.56
C TRP A 197 -8.51 -1.06 11.97
N PRO A 198 -8.83 -1.69 13.13
CA PRO A 198 -8.24 -2.98 13.47
C PRO A 198 -8.54 -4.10 12.47
N GLU A 199 -9.74 -4.11 11.89
CA GLU A 199 -10.12 -5.11 10.88
C GLU A 199 -9.41 -4.86 9.54
N MET A 200 -9.39 -3.59 9.10
CA MET A 200 -8.67 -3.16 7.90
C MET A 200 -7.18 -3.48 8.02
N HIS A 201 -6.58 -3.20 9.19
CA HIS A 201 -5.20 -3.53 9.50
C HIS A 201 -4.92 -5.02 9.39
N ARG A 202 -5.76 -5.88 9.97
CA ARG A 202 -5.58 -7.34 9.85
C ARG A 202 -5.59 -7.80 8.40
N LYS A 203 -6.50 -7.27 7.57
CA LYS A 203 -6.56 -7.60 6.13
C LYS A 203 -5.32 -7.08 5.40
N PHE A 204 -4.89 -5.86 5.72
CA PHE A 204 -3.70 -5.23 5.18
C PHE A 204 -2.43 -6.03 5.51
N GLU A 205 -2.26 -6.46 6.76
CA GLU A 205 -1.16 -7.31 7.21
C GLU A 205 -1.12 -8.63 6.42
N GLN A 206 -2.26 -9.29 6.26
CA GLN A 206 -2.36 -10.51 5.44
C GLN A 206 -1.91 -10.24 3.99
N TRP A 207 -2.30 -9.11 3.40
CA TRP A 207 -1.88 -8.73 2.05
C TRP A 207 -0.39 -8.37 1.97
N MET A 208 0.19 -7.76 3.01
CA MET A 208 1.63 -7.51 3.07
C MET A 208 2.42 -8.82 3.14
N VAL A 209 1.98 -9.77 3.97
CA VAL A 209 2.56 -11.12 4.04
C VAL A 209 2.50 -11.79 2.67
N TYR A 210 1.35 -11.72 1.99
CA TYR A 210 1.19 -12.20 0.63
C TYR A 210 2.20 -11.55 -0.34
N THR A 211 2.32 -10.23 -0.31
CA THR A 211 3.19 -9.46 -1.20
C THR A 211 4.66 -9.86 -1.03
N TRP A 212 5.08 -10.07 0.21
CA TRP A 212 6.42 -10.55 0.51
C TRP A 212 6.63 -12.01 0.11
N GLU A 213 5.68 -12.91 0.36
CA GLU A 213 5.76 -14.31 -0.06
C GLU A 213 5.88 -14.43 -1.58
N PHE A 214 5.06 -13.66 -2.31
CA PHE A 214 5.10 -13.58 -3.75
C PHE A 214 6.47 -13.14 -4.28
N ARG A 215 7.06 -12.10 -3.68
CA ARG A 215 8.36 -11.54 -4.11
C ARG A 215 9.57 -12.38 -3.69
N SER A 216 9.49 -13.05 -2.54
CA SER A 216 10.58 -13.87 -2.01
C SER A 216 10.63 -15.27 -2.63
N HIS A 217 9.63 -15.64 -3.44
CA HIS A 217 9.41 -17.00 -3.96
C HIS A 217 9.40 -18.07 -2.85
N VAL A 218 9.06 -17.69 -1.61
CA VAL A 218 9.04 -18.59 -0.46
C VAL A 218 7.79 -19.47 -0.55
N ARG A 219 7.99 -20.79 -0.51
CA ARG A 219 6.86 -21.74 -0.49
C ARG A 219 6.05 -21.55 0.79
N ALA A 220 4.73 -21.71 0.67
CA ALA A 220 3.71 -21.56 1.70
C ALA A 220 3.81 -22.52 2.92
N GLY A 221 4.99 -23.01 3.31
CA GLY A 221 5.22 -23.83 4.50
C GLY A 221 6.12 -23.18 5.56
N GLN A 222 6.85 -22.12 5.23
CA GLN A 222 7.82 -21.45 6.12
C GLN A 222 7.35 -20.06 6.62
N ARG A 223 6.04 -19.81 6.57
CA ARG A 223 5.38 -18.49 6.55
C ARG A 223 5.68 -17.56 7.74
N GLN A 224 5.15 -17.87 8.93
CA GLN A 224 5.06 -16.89 10.01
C GLN A 224 6.41 -16.63 10.70
N ARG A 225 7.17 -17.68 11.02
CA ARG A 225 8.44 -17.55 11.75
C ARG A 225 9.54 -16.88 10.94
N ARG A 226 9.37 -16.76 9.62
CA ARG A 226 10.33 -16.11 8.73
C ARG A 226 10.01 -14.63 8.62
N TRP A 227 8.72 -14.28 8.46
CA TRP A 227 8.22 -12.91 8.53
C TRP A 227 8.70 -12.20 9.80
N ASP A 228 8.45 -12.77 10.98
CA ASP A 228 8.81 -12.16 12.27
C ASP A 228 10.32 -11.94 12.44
N ARG A 229 11.16 -12.73 11.73
CA ARG A 229 12.64 -12.63 11.80
C ARG A 229 13.22 -11.70 10.74
N GLU A 230 12.69 -11.74 9.52
CA GLU A 230 13.20 -10.97 8.38
C GLU A 230 12.63 -9.54 8.33
N MET A 231 11.51 -9.26 9.01
CA MET A 231 11.01 -7.90 9.25
C MET A 231 11.96 -7.04 10.10
N VAL A 232 13.05 -7.59 10.62
CA VAL A 232 14.10 -6.82 11.31
C VAL A 232 15.13 -6.26 10.32
N ASP A 233 15.20 -6.79 9.09
CA ASP A 233 16.12 -6.30 8.07
C ASP A 233 15.55 -5.06 7.36
N ASP A 234 16.21 -3.90 7.51
CA ASP A 234 15.76 -2.63 6.94
C ASP A 234 15.67 -2.68 5.40
N SER A 235 16.51 -3.47 4.74
CA SER A 235 16.48 -3.61 3.28
C SER A 235 15.24 -4.37 2.80
N VAL A 236 14.82 -5.40 3.54
CA VAL A 236 13.61 -6.17 3.25
C VAL A 236 12.38 -5.30 3.51
N LEU A 237 12.36 -4.58 4.63
CA LEU A 237 11.30 -3.62 4.95
C LEU A 237 11.16 -2.54 3.89
N GLN A 238 12.28 -1.96 3.44
CA GLN A 238 12.28 -0.91 2.42
C GLN A 238 11.71 -1.41 1.09
N ASN A 239 12.15 -2.59 0.63
CA ASN A 239 11.66 -3.19 -0.60
C ASN A 239 10.15 -3.51 -0.53
N LEU A 240 9.69 -4.02 0.61
CA LEU A 240 8.27 -4.29 0.83
C LEU A 240 7.46 -2.99 0.90
N ALA A 241 7.95 -1.97 1.61
CA ALA A 241 7.29 -0.68 1.74
C ALA A 241 7.09 -0.03 0.37
N HIS A 242 8.10 -0.07 -0.50
CA HIS A 242 7.95 0.38 -1.89
C HIS A 242 6.87 -0.39 -2.66
N ALA A 243 6.86 -1.72 -2.55
CA ALA A 243 5.90 -2.58 -3.23
C ALA A 243 4.46 -2.37 -2.78
N VAL A 244 4.27 -2.07 -1.50
CA VAL A 244 2.96 -1.89 -0.86
C VAL A 244 2.45 -0.46 -1.09
N LEU A 245 3.35 0.53 -1.03
CA LEU A 245 2.97 1.94 -1.17
C LEU A 245 2.45 2.27 -2.57
N GLU A 246 2.97 1.64 -3.62
CA GLU A 246 2.56 1.94 -4.99
C GLU A 246 1.07 1.67 -5.26
N PRO A 247 0.52 0.47 -4.96
CA PRO A 247 -0.92 0.24 -5.03
C PRO A 247 -1.73 1.19 -4.15
N LEU A 248 -1.26 1.49 -2.93
CA LEU A 248 -1.97 2.39 -2.02
C LEU A 248 -2.09 3.80 -2.59
N VAL A 249 -0.99 4.38 -3.09
CA VAL A 249 -0.97 5.72 -3.70
C VAL A 249 -1.81 5.77 -4.97
N LYS A 250 -1.77 4.71 -5.79
CA LYS A 250 -2.51 4.67 -7.05
C LYS A 250 -4.02 4.63 -6.85
N HIS A 251 -4.48 4.09 -5.72
CA HIS A 251 -5.89 3.74 -5.51
C HIS A 251 -6.52 4.37 -4.27
N SER A 252 -5.85 5.27 -3.56
CA SER A 252 -6.37 5.92 -2.35
C SER A 252 -6.27 7.43 -2.48
N GLU A 253 -7.24 8.14 -1.94
CA GLU A 253 -7.10 9.59 -1.78
C GLU A 253 -5.96 9.87 -0.78
N PRO A 254 -5.12 10.90 -1.04
CA PRO A 254 -3.98 11.26 -0.20
C PRO A 254 -4.31 11.38 1.29
N GLU A 255 -5.46 11.98 1.63
CA GLU A 255 -5.91 12.24 2.99
C GLU A 255 -6.11 10.93 3.76
N TYR A 256 -6.84 9.98 3.15
CA TYR A 256 -7.11 8.68 3.76
C TYR A 256 -5.85 7.83 3.91
N LEU A 257 -4.96 7.92 2.92
CA LEU A 257 -3.69 7.21 2.97
C LEU A 257 -2.81 7.72 4.11
N VAL A 258 -2.68 9.04 4.25
CA VAL A 258 -1.88 9.65 5.33
C VAL A 258 -2.39 9.23 6.70
N GLU A 259 -3.70 9.27 6.92
CA GLU A 259 -4.29 8.84 8.19
C GLU A 259 -4.12 7.36 8.48
N PHE A 260 -4.30 6.51 7.45
CA PHE A 260 -4.08 5.08 7.61
C PHE A 260 -2.61 4.76 7.91
N LEU A 261 -1.67 5.46 7.28
CA LEU A 261 -0.25 5.30 7.60
C LEU A 261 0.08 5.80 9.02
N GLU A 262 -0.59 6.86 9.49
CA GLU A 262 -0.48 7.32 10.87
C GLU A 262 -1.02 6.29 11.87
N TYR A 263 -2.14 5.64 11.54
CA TYR A 263 -2.63 4.50 12.32
C TYR A 263 -1.58 3.39 12.43
N LEU A 264 -1.01 2.97 11.29
CA LEU A 264 0.01 1.91 11.28
C LEU A 264 1.26 2.32 12.08
N ARG A 265 1.59 3.62 12.11
CA ARG A 265 2.73 4.14 12.87
C ARG A 265 2.53 3.99 14.38
N VAL A 266 1.31 4.21 14.89
CA VAL A 266 1.01 4.09 16.33
C VAL A 266 0.67 2.66 16.75
N GLU A 267 0.32 1.79 15.80
CA GLU A 267 -0.07 0.41 16.05
C GLU A 267 1.13 -0.48 16.44
N LYS A 268 0.92 -1.36 17.42
CA LYS A 268 1.99 -2.18 17.98
C LYS A 268 2.51 -3.17 16.92
N GLY A 269 3.81 -3.15 16.69
CA GLY A 269 4.47 -4.02 15.71
C GLY A 269 4.56 -3.45 14.29
N MET A 270 3.83 -2.36 13.99
CA MET A 270 3.86 -1.71 12.67
C MET A 270 4.58 -0.35 12.66
N HIS A 271 4.93 0.21 13.82
CA HIS A 271 5.56 1.54 13.93
C HIS A 271 6.73 1.82 12.97
N ILE A 272 7.68 0.89 12.83
CA ILE A 272 8.82 1.03 11.91
C ILE A 272 8.33 1.06 10.46
N PHE A 273 7.47 0.11 10.09
CA PHE A 273 6.94 0.00 8.73
C PHE A 273 6.08 1.22 8.36
N GLY A 274 5.16 1.63 9.24
CA GLY A 274 4.34 2.83 9.06
C GLY A 274 5.19 4.09 8.92
N SER A 275 6.24 4.25 9.73
CA SER A 275 7.18 5.38 9.61
C SER A 275 7.91 5.36 8.26
N LYS A 276 8.37 4.19 7.80
CA LYS A 276 9.03 4.04 6.50
C LYS A 276 8.08 4.39 5.35
N MET A 277 6.83 3.93 5.42
CA MET A 277 5.79 4.22 4.43
C MET A 277 5.49 5.73 4.35
N GLN A 278 5.39 6.40 5.50
CA GLN A 278 5.23 7.85 5.59
C GLN A 278 6.41 8.60 4.96
N GLN A 279 7.65 8.20 5.27
CA GLN A 279 8.86 8.78 4.68
C GLN A 279 8.88 8.60 3.15
N LEU A 280 8.52 7.41 2.65
CA LEU A 280 8.44 7.12 1.23
C LEU A 280 7.34 7.92 0.53
N LEU A 281 6.20 8.10 1.19
CA LEU A 281 5.09 8.90 0.66
C LEU A 281 5.49 10.39 0.53
N LEU A 282 6.14 10.95 1.56
CA LEU A 282 6.70 12.31 1.53
C LEU A 282 7.75 12.46 0.43
N ALA A 283 8.60 11.45 0.21
CA ALA A 283 9.62 11.49 -0.83
C ALA A 283 9.01 11.51 -2.25
N LYS A 284 7.91 10.77 -2.48
CA LYS A 284 7.24 10.69 -3.78
C LYS A 284 6.38 11.91 -4.11
N HIS A 285 5.68 12.48 -3.12
CA HIS A 285 4.67 13.52 -3.36
C HIS A 285 4.79 14.71 -2.38
N PRO A 286 5.93 15.40 -2.32
CA PRO A 286 6.26 16.32 -1.23
C PRO A 286 5.31 17.52 -1.11
N ALA A 287 4.74 18.06 -2.19
CA ALA A 287 3.94 19.28 -2.09
C ALA A 287 2.55 19.06 -1.46
N THR A 288 1.84 18.01 -1.86
CA THR A 288 0.46 17.73 -1.41
C THR A 288 0.45 16.94 -0.11
N ILE A 289 1.32 15.94 0.01
CA ILE A 289 1.34 15.04 1.17
C ILE A 289 1.88 15.74 2.42
N GLU A 290 2.85 16.65 2.26
CA GLU A 290 3.50 17.29 3.42
C GLU A 290 2.49 18.04 4.29
N THR A 291 1.64 18.88 3.71
CA THR A 291 0.60 19.61 4.46
C THR A 291 -0.38 18.65 5.13
N LEU A 292 -0.88 17.65 4.40
CA LEU A 292 -1.82 16.67 4.94
C LEU A 292 -1.21 15.87 6.10
N MET A 293 0.04 15.43 5.95
CA MET A 293 0.77 14.72 7.01
C MET A 293 0.98 15.59 8.23
N PHE A 294 1.31 16.87 8.06
CA PHE A 294 1.50 17.78 9.18
C PHE A 294 0.20 18.01 9.95
N ASP A 295 -0.91 18.19 9.25
CA ASP A 295 -2.23 18.33 9.89
C ASP A 295 -2.59 17.05 10.66
N VAL A 296 -2.42 15.87 10.05
CA VAL A 296 -2.72 14.58 10.68
C VAL A 296 -1.80 14.32 11.89
N TRP A 297 -0.51 14.60 11.77
CA TRP A 297 0.45 14.48 12.87
C TRP A 297 0.12 15.42 14.03
N ALA A 298 -0.16 16.70 13.76
CA ALA A 298 -0.55 17.66 14.79
C ALA A 298 -1.85 17.22 15.50
N ASN A 299 -2.84 16.75 14.75
CA ASN A 299 -4.10 16.25 15.31
C ASN A 299 -3.93 14.94 16.11
N SER A 300 -2.98 14.09 15.73
CA SER A 300 -2.63 12.87 16.48
C SER A 300 -1.86 13.15 17.77
N GLY A 301 -1.39 14.39 17.97
CA GLY A 301 -0.55 14.76 19.11
C GLY A 301 0.93 14.43 18.93
N MET A 302 1.37 14.08 17.72
CA MET A 302 2.80 13.90 17.41
C MET A 302 3.53 15.22 17.69
N SER A 303 4.53 15.19 18.57
CA SER A 303 5.24 16.41 18.96
C SER A 303 6.29 16.80 17.91
N PRO A 304 6.74 18.07 17.88
CA PRO A 304 7.88 18.47 17.06
C PRO A 304 9.15 17.66 17.33
N GLN A 305 9.32 17.13 18.56
CA GLN A 305 10.42 16.24 18.90
C GLN A 305 10.32 14.88 18.20
N ASP A 306 9.11 14.32 18.11
CA ASP A 306 8.87 13.05 17.40
C ASP A 306 9.10 13.22 15.89
N VAL A 307 8.63 14.33 15.31
CA VAL A 307 8.88 14.67 13.90
C VAL A 307 10.37 14.88 13.64
N TYR A 308 11.07 15.56 14.56
CA TYR A 308 12.52 15.74 14.45
C TYR A 308 13.26 14.40 14.39
N GLN A 309 12.84 13.42 15.19
CA GLN A 309 13.42 12.08 15.23
C GLN A 309 13.02 11.20 14.03
N SER A 310 11.81 11.41 13.48
CA SER A 310 11.32 10.66 12.31
C SER A 310 11.89 11.18 11.00
N LEU A 311 12.32 12.45 10.95
CA LEU A 311 13.09 13.00 9.85
C LEU A 311 14.57 12.61 10.04
N PRO A 312 15.31 12.35 8.95
CA PRO A 312 16.74 12.01 9.05
C PRO A 312 17.63 13.17 9.56
N ILE A 313 17.05 14.28 10.05
CA ILE A 313 17.75 15.42 10.66
C ILE A 313 18.51 15.00 11.92
N ALA A 314 17.92 14.12 12.74
CA ALA A 314 18.56 13.68 13.97
C ALA A 314 19.88 12.94 13.70
N SER A 315 19.90 12.08 12.69
CA SER A 315 21.11 11.37 12.24
C SER A 315 22.13 12.26 11.52
N LEU A 316 21.72 13.44 11.05
CA LEU A 316 22.58 14.41 10.37
C LEU A 316 23.42 15.18 11.39
N SER A 317 24.60 14.67 11.69
CA SER A 317 25.57 15.35 12.57
C SER A 317 26.73 15.85 11.72
N VAL A 318 27.13 17.11 11.91
CA VAL A 318 28.32 17.64 11.24
C VAL A 318 29.52 17.21 12.05
N VAL A 319 30.21 16.15 11.62
CA VAL A 319 31.45 15.72 12.27
C VAL A 319 32.55 16.71 11.88
N MET A 320 32.83 17.66 12.78
CA MET A 320 33.99 18.54 12.69
C MET A 320 35.24 17.72 13.02
N ILE A 321 36.02 17.32 12.01
CA ILE A 321 37.32 16.66 12.21
C ILE A 321 38.37 17.74 12.47
N ASP A 322 38.55 18.06 13.75
CA ASP A 322 39.63 18.79 14.46
C ASP A 322 40.36 19.97 13.79
N ASP A 323 40.62 21.00 14.61
CA ASP A 323 40.77 22.41 14.21
C ASP A 323 42.12 22.80 13.57
N THR A 324 42.95 21.87 13.05
CA THR A 324 44.33 22.25 12.64
C THR A 324 45.02 21.65 11.42
N THR A 325 44.60 20.56 10.74
CA THR A 325 45.37 20.13 9.54
C THR A 325 44.65 19.16 8.60
N VAL A 326 44.70 19.45 7.30
CA VAL A 326 44.68 18.43 6.24
C VAL A 326 45.99 17.63 6.31
N LYS A 327 45.96 16.44 6.93
CA LYS A 327 46.86 15.32 6.63
C LYS A 327 46.36 14.01 7.26
N LEU A 328 46.33 12.96 6.42
CA LEU A 328 46.09 11.57 6.81
C LEU A 328 47.28 10.99 7.58
N ALA A 329 46.95 10.09 8.52
CA ALA A 329 47.77 9.06 9.19
C ALA A 329 48.31 9.40 10.61
N PRO A 330 48.66 8.38 11.41
CA PRO A 330 47.79 7.85 12.46
C PRO A 330 48.40 8.03 13.86
N VAL A 331 47.56 8.07 14.90
CA VAL A 331 48.03 7.96 16.29
C VAL A 331 47.64 6.59 16.84
N ASN A 332 48.65 5.71 16.91
CA ASN A 332 48.74 4.47 17.70
C ASN A 332 48.35 4.71 19.17
N MET A 333 47.90 3.75 19.98
CA MET A 333 47.38 2.37 19.89
C MET A 333 46.99 2.07 21.36
N HIS A 334 45.80 1.55 21.65
CA HIS A 334 45.64 0.12 21.92
C HIS A 334 44.19 -0.29 21.70
N ALA A 335 43.95 -0.94 20.56
CA ALA A 335 42.88 -1.89 20.22
C ALA A 335 42.55 -1.72 18.73
N ALA A 336 43.50 -2.08 17.87
CA ALA A 336 43.29 -2.14 16.43
C ALA A 336 43.02 -3.59 16.04
N SER A 337 41.77 -3.87 15.68
CA SER A 337 41.45 -4.63 14.46
C SER A 337 39.94 -4.53 14.21
N GLU A 338 39.47 -3.41 13.64
CA GLU A 338 38.17 -3.26 12.93
C GLU A 338 37.85 -1.82 12.48
N GLY A 339 38.63 -0.81 12.91
CA GLY A 339 38.28 0.61 12.72
C GLY A 339 38.55 1.27 11.36
N HIS A 340 39.05 0.57 10.34
CA HIS A 340 39.33 1.21 9.03
C HIS A 340 38.15 1.19 8.04
N ASN A 341 37.13 0.37 8.28
CA ASN A 341 35.91 0.41 7.48
C ASN A 341 34.81 1.29 8.10
N PHE A 342 34.90 1.66 9.37
CA PHE A 342 33.85 2.45 10.03
C PHE A 342 33.84 3.93 9.59
N PHE A 343 35.01 4.52 9.33
CA PHE A 343 35.14 5.94 8.95
C PHE A 343 34.87 6.23 7.47
N ALA A 344 35.13 5.27 6.58
CA ALA A 344 34.81 5.43 5.16
C ALA A 344 33.30 5.28 4.89
N THR A 345 32.57 4.52 5.72
CA THR A 345 31.12 4.31 5.58
C THR A 345 30.29 5.43 6.21
N MET A 346 30.85 6.25 7.12
CA MET A 346 30.15 7.40 7.72
C MET A 346 30.12 8.64 6.80
N MET A 347 30.81 8.59 5.66
CA MET A 347 30.97 9.70 4.71
C MET A 347 30.11 9.54 3.45
N ASP A 348 28.95 8.88 3.54
CA ASP A 348 27.85 9.23 2.63
C ASP A 348 27.34 10.61 3.08
N LYS A 349 28.04 11.65 2.63
CA LYS A 349 27.75 13.04 2.94
C LYS A 349 26.34 13.34 2.43
N ILE A 350 25.41 13.58 3.35
CA ILE A 350 24.08 14.05 2.96
C ILE A 350 24.23 15.52 2.53
N PRO A 351 23.81 15.89 1.31
CA PRO A 351 23.95 17.24 0.79
C PRO A 351 23.34 18.28 1.75
N LEU A 352 24.01 19.42 1.95
CA LEU A 352 23.48 20.55 2.74
C LEU A 352 22.04 20.91 2.33
N VAL A 353 21.74 20.80 1.03
CA VAL A 353 20.41 21.04 0.47
C VAL A 353 19.34 20.16 1.12
N ASP A 354 19.66 18.90 1.43
CA ASP A 354 18.73 17.98 2.09
C ASP A 354 18.55 18.35 3.56
N ILE A 355 19.62 18.74 4.26
CA ILE A 355 19.53 19.21 5.65
C ILE A 355 18.60 20.42 5.74
N ILE A 356 18.81 21.44 4.89
CA ILE A 356 17.98 22.65 4.85
C ILE A 356 16.54 22.31 4.50
N LYS A 357 16.33 21.43 3.51
CA LYS A 357 14.99 20.97 3.13
C LYS A 357 14.27 20.32 4.31
N LYS A 358 14.94 19.43 5.04
CA LYS A 358 14.36 18.74 6.20
C LYS A 358 14.11 19.69 7.37
N LEU A 359 15.02 20.62 7.66
CA LEU A 359 14.77 21.67 8.66
C LEU A 359 13.55 22.51 8.29
N ASN A 360 13.44 22.94 7.03
CA ASN A 360 12.25 23.65 6.56
C ASN A 360 10.96 22.83 6.73
N GLN A 361 11.00 21.51 6.50
CA GLN A 361 9.88 20.60 6.77
C GLN A 361 9.51 20.61 8.27
N LEU A 362 10.49 20.48 9.16
CA LEU A 362 10.27 20.55 10.60
C LEU A 362 9.63 21.89 11.02
N PHE A 363 10.14 23.02 10.54
CA PHE A 363 9.60 24.33 10.92
C PHE A 363 8.18 24.56 10.39
N LYS A 364 7.88 24.08 9.18
CA LYS A 364 6.50 24.06 8.67
C LYS A 364 5.58 23.23 9.57
N PHE A 365 6.04 22.05 10.01
CA PHE A 365 5.29 21.25 10.96
C PHE A 365 5.08 21.97 12.29
N VAL A 366 6.11 22.63 12.83
CA VAL A 366 6.00 23.44 14.06
C VAL A 366 4.93 24.51 13.92
N ASP A 367 4.86 25.19 12.77
CA ASP A 367 3.82 26.20 12.52
C ASP A 367 2.41 25.60 12.56
N VAL A 368 2.22 24.43 11.92
CA VAL A 368 0.95 23.68 11.96
C VAL A 368 0.63 23.22 13.37
N TYR A 369 1.60 22.66 14.09
CA TYR A 369 1.45 22.17 15.46
C TYR A 369 1.02 23.29 16.42
N ARG A 370 1.55 24.51 16.25
CA ARG A 370 1.19 25.70 17.03
C ARG A 370 -0.28 26.12 16.90
N VAL A 371 -0.94 25.76 15.80
CA VAL A 371 -2.38 26.02 15.61
C VAL A 371 -3.21 25.23 16.62
N HIS A 372 -2.76 24.03 16.98
CA HIS A 372 -3.50 23.09 17.82
C HIS A 372 -2.94 22.99 19.25
N HIS A 373 -1.66 23.30 19.46
CA HIS A 373 -0.94 23.06 20.70
C HIS A 373 -0.01 24.23 21.05
N SER A 374 0.26 24.44 22.35
CA SER A 374 1.21 25.47 22.78
C SER A 374 2.66 25.01 22.62
N PHE A 375 3.35 25.57 21.63
CA PHE A 375 4.78 25.30 21.37
C PHE A 375 5.53 26.59 21.02
N ASP A 376 5.91 27.37 22.03
CA ASP A 376 6.63 28.64 21.88
C ASP A 376 8.04 28.50 21.28
N ASP A 377 8.69 29.63 21.00
CA ASP A 377 10.02 29.67 20.38
C ASP A 377 11.13 29.18 21.32
N GLU A 378 10.95 29.27 22.64
CA GLU A 378 11.91 28.71 23.61
C GLU A 378 11.94 27.18 23.51
N LYS A 379 10.77 26.54 23.37
CA LYS A 379 10.66 25.09 23.13
C LYS A 379 11.28 24.67 21.79
N VAL A 380 11.18 25.50 20.75
CA VAL A 380 11.84 25.24 19.46
C VAL A 380 13.36 25.27 19.60
N VAL A 381 13.92 26.28 20.29
CA VAL A 381 15.36 26.34 20.57
C VAL A 381 15.79 25.16 21.45
N GLY A 382 15.01 24.83 22.48
CA GLY A 382 15.22 23.67 23.34
C GLY A 382 15.25 22.36 22.56
N LEU A 383 14.35 22.16 21.59
CA LEU A 383 14.32 21.01 20.69
C LEU A 383 15.62 20.85 19.90
N LEU A 384 16.13 21.94 19.32
CA LEU A 384 17.38 21.91 18.56
C LEU A 384 18.59 21.61 19.46
N LEU A 385 18.66 22.26 20.63
CA LEU A 385 19.73 22.06 21.61
C LEU A 385 19.70 20.68 22.28
N HIS A 386 18.53 20.07 22.40
CA HIS A 386 18.40 18.70 22.91
C HIS A 386 19.03 17.69 21.95
N SER A 387 18.98 17.99 20.66
CA SER A 387 19.38 17.05 19.60
C SER A 387 20.77 17.34 19.00
N LYS A 388 21.28 18.57 19.16
CA LYS A 388 22.52 19.04 18.55
C LYS A 388 23.31 19.95 19.51
N PRO A 389 24.65 19.97 19.42
CA PRO A 389 25.46 20.98 20.10
C PRO A 389 25.04 22.40 19.71
N ALA A 390 25.22 23.35 20.64
CA ALA A 390 24.82 24.73 20.43
C ALA A 390 25.39 25.39 19.16
N PRO A 391 26.67 25.18 18.78
CA PRO A 391 27.19 25.70 17.51
C PRO A 391 26.48 25.16 16.27
N GLU A 392 26.09 23.89 16.26
CA GLU A 392 25.34 23.29 15.15
C GLU A 392 23.92 23.84 15.08
N ALA A 393 23.23 23.93 16.22
CA ALA A 393 21.91 24.55 16.29
C ALA A 393 21.95 26.01 15.81
N HIS A 394 22.98 26.76 16.19
CA HIS A 394 23.22 28.12 15.70
C HIS A 394 23.42 28.13 14.17
N ALA A 395 24.28 27.27 13.63
CA ALA A 395 24.49 27.18 12.19
C ALA A 395 23.18 26.89 11.43
N TYR A 396 22.34 25.97 11.93
CA TYR A 396 21.04 25.66 11.35
C TYR A 396 20.09 26.86 11.33
N LEU A 397 20.07 27.66 12.41
CA LEU A 397 19.28 28.89 12.46
C LEU A 397 19.80 29.96 11.49
N LEU A 398 21.12 30.07 11.31
CA LEU A 398 21.71 30.96 10.29
C LEU A 398 21.29 30.53 8.87
N PHE A 399 21.29 29.24 8.56
CA PHE A 399 20.79 28.76 7.26
C PHE A 399 19.31 29.05 7.05
N LEU A 400 18.51 28.93 8.12
CA LEU A 400 17.09 29.25 8.08
C LEU A 400 16.84 30.74 7.84
N GLU A 401 17.68 31.62 8.40
CA GLU A 401 17.59 33.07 8.21
C GLU A 401 17.73 33.49 6.74
N GLU A 402 18.49 32.72 5.96
CA GLU A 402 18.69 32.94 4.52
C GLU A 402 17.52 32.46 3.65
N GLN A 403 16.59 31.68 4.22
CA GLN A 403 15.44 31.19 3.47
C GLN A 403 14.36 32.28 3.32
N PRO A 404 13.87 32.52 2.09
CA PRO A 404 12.75 33.44 1.86
C PRO A 404 11.54 33.06 2.72
N GLY A 405 11.02 34.01 3.50
CA GLY A 405 9.86 33.81 4.37
C GLY A 405 10.15 33.27 5.78
N ARG A 406 11.41 32.91 6.09
CA ARG A 406 11.82 32.44 7.44
C ARG A 406 12.76 33.38 8.19
N LYS A 407 13.27 34.43 7.52
CA LYS A 407 14.23 35.39 8.06
C LYS A 407 13.86 35.92 9.45
N GLU A 408 12.64 36.41 9.62
CA GLU A 408 12.20 37.01 10.89
C GLU A 408 12.11 35.98 12.02
N GLN A 409 11.54 34.81 11.74
CA GLN A 409 11.47 33.71 12.70
C GLN A 409 12.86 33.23 13.12
N ALA A 410 13.78 33.06 12.15
CA ALA A 410 15.16 32.68 12.45
C ALA A 410 15.87 33.73 13.32
N ALA A 411 15.70 35.03 13.03
CA ALA A 411 16.26 36.10 13.83
C ALA A 411 15.71 36.10 15.28
N GLN A 412 14.43 35.80 15.47
CA GLN A 412 13.82 35.66 16.80
C GLN A 412 14.43 34.47 17.57
N LEU A 413 14.54 33.30 16.92
CA LEU A 413 15.15 32.10 17.51
C LEU A 413 16.64 32.31 17.85
N LEU A 414 17.38 33.01 17.00
CA LEU A 414 18.77 33.42 17.27
C LEU A 414 18.86 34.36 18.47
N GLY A 415 17.91 35.27 18.62
CA GLY A 415 17.79 36.15 19.78
C GLY A 415 17.61 35.38 21.09
N ILE A 416 16.74 34.37 21.09
CA ILE A 416 16.53 33.48 22.24
C ILE A 416 17.79 32.67 22.53
N LEU A 417 18.39 32.05 21.50
CA LEU A 417 19.63 31.28 21.65
C LEU A 417 20.74 32.15 22.24
N ARG A 418 20.88 33.40 21.78
CA ARG A 418 21.84 34.37 22.32
C ARG A 418 21.60 34.68 23.80
N GLY A 419 20.34 34.78 24.22
CA GLY A 419 19.99 35.01 25.62
C GLY A 419 20.38 33.88 26.57
N LEU A 420 20.60 32.66 26.07
CA LEU A 420 20.96 31.48 26.87
C LEU A 420 22.45 31.42 27.24
N TYR A 421 23.32 32.20 26.59
CA TYR A 421 24.77 32.15 26.77
C TYR A 421 25.34 33.51 27.18
N SER A 422 26.45 33.51 27.92
CA SER A 422 27.19 34.75 28.16
C SER A 422 27.75 35.33 26.85
N PRO A 423 28.02 36.64 26.76
CA PRO A 423 28.53 37.25 25.52
C PRO A 423 29.77 36.56 24.95
N LEU A 424 30.70 36.14 25.82
CA LEU A 424 31.93 35.44 25.41
C LEU A 424 31.64 34.04 24.85
N GLN A 425 30.81 33.25 25.54
CA GLN A 425 30.39 31.92 25.07
C GLN A 425 29.62 32.00 23.74
N TYR A 426 28.79 33.02 23.58
CA TYR A 426 28.06 33.23 22.33
C TYR A 426 29.00 33.59 21.18
N GLU A 427 30.03 34.41 21.42
CA GLU A 427 31.03 34.76 20.41
C GLU A 427 31.83 33.53 19.94
N GLU A 428 32.29 32.69 20.87
CA GLU A 428 32.94 31.41 20.55
C GLU A 428 32.02 30.48 19.75
N MET A 429 30.75 30.34 20.18
CA MET A 429 29.74 29.56 19.48
C MET A 429 29.47 30.10 18.07
N ASN A 430 29.41 31.42 17.90
CA ASN A 430 29.19 32.07 16.60
C ASN A 430 30.35 31.78 15.64
N ILE A 431 31.61 31.84 16.11
CA ILE A 431 32.78 31.49 15.30
C ILE A 431 32.68 30.03 14.81
N LEU A 432 32.34 29.10 15.70
CA LEU A 432 32.17 27.69 15.35
C LEU A 432 31.00 27.47 14.38
N ALA A 433 29.87 28.15 14.60
CA ALA A 433 28.70 28.08 13.72
C ALA A 433 29.04 28.55 12.30
N TRP A 434 29.83 29.62 12.17
CA TRP A 434 30.31 30.12 10.88
C TRP A 434 31.26 29.14 10.19
N LYS A 435 32.15 28.46 10.93
CA LYS A 435 32.99 27.39 10.37
C LYS A 435 32.15 26.23 9.85
N ILE A 436 31.20 25.74 10.65
CA ILE A 436 30.26 24.67 10.26
C ILE A 436 29.51 25.07 8.99
N ARG A 437 28.98 26.30 8.97
CA ARG A 437 28.27 26.86 7.83
C ARG A 437 29.14 26.89 6.56
N TRP A 438 30.39 27.34 6.68
CA TRP A 438 31.32 27.42 5.57
C TRP A 438 31.62 26.05 4.97
N VAL A 439 31.93 25.06 5.82
CA VAL A 439 32.20 23.67 5.40
C VAL A 439 31.01 23.09 4.62
N LEU A 440 29.80 23.29 5.13
CA LEU A 440 28.58 22.81 4.48
C LEU A 440 28.32 23.50 3.13
N LEU A 441 28.68 24.77 2.98
CA LEU A 441 28.54 25.51 1.73
C LEU A 441 29.58 25.09 0.69
N GLU A 442 30.84 24.87 1.09
CA GLU A 442 31.90 24.41 0.18
C GLU A 442 31.57 23.05 -0.43
N ASP A 443 31.07 22.11 0.38
CA ASP A 443 30.64 20.80 -0.10
C ASP A 443 29.49 20.91 -1.12
N SER A 444 28.51 21.79 -0.87
CA SER A 444 27.41 22.03 -1.81
C SER A 444 27.88 22.65 -3.14
N ILE A 445 28.96 23.41 -3.13
CA ILE A 445 29.55 23.99 -4.34
C ILE A 445 30.30 22.90 -5.11
N ALA A 446 31.10 22.07 -4.43
CA ALA A 446 31.86 20.99 -5.06
C ALA A 446 30.97 20.01 -5.83
N ASP A 447 29.83 19.60 -5.26
CA ASP A 447 28.86 18.71 -5.92
C ASP A 447 28.29 19.31 -7.22
N LYS A 448 28.10 20.63 -7.24
CA LYS A 448 27.57 21.34 -8.42
C LYS A 448 28.57 21.39 -9.59
N TYR A 449 29.86 21.31 -9.31
CA TYR A 449 30.92 21.42 -10.33
C TYR A 449 31.55 20.08 -10.74
N HIS A 450 31.41 19.02 -9.94
CA HIS A 450 31.89 17.67 -10.31
C HIS A 450 30.92 16.87 -11.20
N GLY A 451 29.72 17.39 -11.46
CA GLY A 451 28.76 16.83 -12.43
C GLY A 451 28.83 17.41 -13.85
N LEU A 452 29.83 18.27 -14.13
CA LEU A 452 30.20 18.80 -15.45
C LEU A 452 31.52 18.18 -15.90
#